data_AF-A0A9J6E758-F1
#
_entry.id   AF-A0A9J6E758-F1
#
_cell.length_a   1.000
_cell.length_b   1.000
_cell.length_c   1.000
_cell.angle_alpha   90.00
_cell.angle_beta   90.00
_cell.angle_gamma   90.00
#
_symmetry.space_group_name_H-M   'P 1'
#
loop_
_entity.id
_entity.type
_entity.pdbx_description
1 polymer ?
#
loop_
_entity_poly.entity_id
_entity_poly.type
_entity_poly.pdbx_seq_one_letter_code
_entity_poly.pdbx_strand_id
1 'polypeptide(L)'
;MGGRSSKQGLERFRADTDDSVVPREADPATGVVDEPQPGTMDTLPKESLCHLAVGSAVTCTYNGKEARLLKPFDQPSTLDGYTFNLACKFESKKGKIESVRFLFTLCAGNEDDLASWPFAKQVSLRIVDAAQQGKDVGVTFKMRPEEDAECFRRPVAHAPQKGILSEKVSWKQVNKRKLVRDDVLTVAVQFQ
;
A
#
# COMPACT_ATOMS: atom_id res chain seq x y z
N MET A 1 46.52 26.73 -16.31
CA MET A 1 46.11 28.15 -16.27
C MET A 1 44.60 28.23 -16.46
N GLY A 2 43.91 28.98 -15.60
CA GLY A 2 42.48 29.35 -15.67
C GLY A 2 41.52 28.22 -15.30
N GLY A 3 40.81 28.25 -14.16
CA GLY A 3 39.74 29.19 -13.80
C GLY A 3 38.40 28.43 -13.92
N ARG A 4 37.34 28.59 -13.14
CA ARG A 4 36.86 29.57 -12.15
C ARG A 4 35.96 28.79 -11.18
N SER A 5 36.29 28.76 -9.90
CA SER A 5 35.52 29.36 -8.79
C SER A 5 34.13 29.92 -9.16
N SER A 6 33.07 29.23 -8.74
CA SER A 6 31.70 29.73 -8.73
C SER A 6 31.12 29.67 -7.31
N LYS A 7 30.50 30.79 -6.96
CA LYS A 7 30.20 31.25 -5.61
C LYS A 7 28.94 30.57 -5.04
N GLN A 8 28.97 30.38 -3.73
CA GLN A 8 27.84 29.97 -2.90
C GLN A 8 26.82 31.14 -2.81
N GLY A 9 25.55 30.85 -3.11
CA GLY A 9 24.41 31.74 -2.88
C GLY A 9 23.61 31.23 -1.69
N LEU A 10 23.75 31.92 -0.56
CA LEU A 10 23.02 31.67 0.69
C LEU A 10 21.81 32.61 0.73
N GLU A 11 20.64 32.11 0.35
CA GLU A 11 19.39 32.88 0.48
C GLU A 11 18.73 32.59 1.83
N ARG A 12 18.68 33.64 2.67
CA ARG A 12 17.97 33.68 3.95
C ARG A 12 16.48 33.90 3.68
N PHE A 13 15.64 32.90 3.95
CA PHE A 13 14.20 33.12 4.02
C PHE A 13 13.80 33.54 5.43
N ARG A 14 13.17 34.72 5.49
CA ARG A 14 12.57 35.31 6.69
C ARG A 14 11.26 34.59 7.00
N ALA A 15 11.12 34.17 8.25
CA ALA A 15 9.84 33.85 8.87
C ALA A 15 9.19 35.17 9.31
N ASP A 16 7.92 35.38 8.99
CA ASP A 16 6.99 36.26 9.71
C ASP A 16 5.62 36.20 9.03
N THR A 17 4.64 35.58 9.68
CA THR A 17 3.27 36.11 9.72
C THR A 17 2.51 35.44 10.87
N ASP A 18 2.49 36.19 11.97
CA ASP A 18 1.44 36.22 12.97
C ASP A 18 0.12 36.63 12.31
N ASP A 19 -0.97 35.89 12.54
CA ASP A 19 -2.30 36.51 12.54
C ASP A 19 -3.24 35.76 13.50
N SER A 20 -3.77 36.53 14.42
CA SER A 20 -4.56 36.13 15.57
C SER A 20 -6.05 36.15 15.26
N VAL A 21 -6.74 35.10 15.71
CA VAL A 21 -8.05 35.11 16.40
C VAL A 21 -9.25 35.77 15.73
N VAL A 22 -10.30 34.97 15.46
CA VAL A 22 -11.68 35.30 15.89
C VAL A 22 -12.48 34.01 16.18
N PRO A 23 -13.04 33.81 17.40
CA PRO A 23 -14.10 32.83 17.61
C PRO A 23 -15.44 33.42 17.17
N ARG A 24 -16.18 32.68 16.34
CA ARG A 24 -17.51 33.09 15.88
C ARG A 24 -18.56 32.32 16.69
N GLU A 25 -19.38 33.08 17.40
CA GLU A 25 -20.51 32.60 18.19
C GLU A 25 -21.58 31.90 17.33
N ALA A 26 -22.32 31.04 18.00
CA ALA A 26 -23.34 30.13 17.47
C ALA A 26 -24.63 30.84 17.08
N ASP A 27 -25.30 30.31 16.06
CA ASP A 27 -26.73 30.51 15.80
C ASP A 27 -27.48 29.18 16.04
N PRO A 28 -28.60 29.18 16.79
CA PRO A 28 -29.51 28.05 16.88
C PRO A 28 -30.70 28.23 15.93
N ALA A 29 -30.99 27.24 15.08
CA ALA A 29 -32.31 27.13 14.44
C ALA A 29 -32.62 25.70 13.97
N THR A 30 -33.45 25.04 14.76
CA THR A 30 -34.76 24.50 14.37
C THR A 30 -34.89 23.75 13.04
N GLY A 31 -34.89 22.41 13.12
CA GLY A 31 -36.00 21.54 12.72
C GLY A 31 -36.42 21.48 11.24
N VAL A 32 -36.16 20.34 10.61
CA VAL A 32 -37.12 19.67 9.70
C VAL A 32 -37.01 18.17 9.94
N VAL A 33 -38.13 17.56 10.30
CA VAL A 33 -38.33 16.10 10.34
C VAL A 33 -38.49 15.64 8.90
N ASP A 34 -37.50 14.90 8.39
CA ASP A 34 -37.61 14.25 7.08
C ASP A 34 -38.00 12.78 7.30
N GLU A 35 -39.11 12.42 6.68
CA GLU A 35 -39.77 11.12 6.69
C GLU A 35 -38.89 10.09 5.94
N PRO A 36 -38.53 8.94 6.54
CA PRO A 36 -37.70 7.96 5.85
C PRO A 36 -38.51 7.26 4.75
N GLN A 37 -38.20 7.61 3.50
CA GLN A 37 -38.63 6.83 2.33
C GLN A 37 -38.04 5.40 2.39
N PRO A 38 -38.81 4.35 2.03
CA PRO A 38 -38.29 3.00 1.90
C PRO A 38 -37.40 2.91 0.65
N GLY A 39 -36.13 3.26 0.83
CA GLY A 39 -35.07 3.12 -0.16
C GLY A 39 -34.57 1.69 -0.24
N THR A 40 -34.67 1.14 -1.44
CA THR A 40 -34.03 -0.05 -2.00
C THR A 40 -32.80 -0.50 -1.22
N MET A 41 -32.85 -1.73 -0.67
CA MET A 41 -31.69 -2.42 -0.12
C MET A 41 -30.68 -2.69 -1.25
N ASP A 42 -29.72 -1.79 -1.41
CA ASP A 42 -28.47 -2.10 -2.09
C ASP A 42 -27.67 -3.04 -1.19
N THR A 43 -27.73 -4.30 -1.58
CA THR A 43 -26.95 -5.42 -1.07
C THR A 43 -25.47 -5.06 -1.06
N LEU A 44 -24.95 -4.66 0.10
CA LEU A 44 -23.52 -4.67 0.41
C LEU A 44 -23.02 -6.13 0.33
N PRO A 45 -22.08 -6.50 -0.56
CA PRO A 45 -21.24 -7.67 -0.32
C PRO A 45 -20.18 -7.24 0.70
N LYS A 46 -20.32 -7.66 1.96
CA LYS A 46 -19.72 -8.88 2.53
C LYS A 46 -18.20 -8.81 2.56
N GLU A 47 -17.71 -8.46 3.75
CA GLU A 47 -16.54 -9.00 4.44
C GLU A 47 -15.52 -9.74 3.56
N SER A 48 -14.35 -9.12 3.42
CA SER A 48 -13.14 -9.67 2.83
C SER A 48 -12.67 -10.90 3.60
N LEU A 49 -13.25 -12.07 3.31
CA LEU A 49 -12.87 -13.33 3.94
C LEU A 49 -11.53 -13.82 3.33
N CYS A 50 -10.43 -13.64 4.06
CA CYS A 50 -9.13 -14.18 3.70
C CYS A 50 -9.13 -15.71 3.86
N HIS A 51 -9.36 -16.46 2.78
CA HIS A 51 -9.17 -17.91 2.78
C HIS A 51 -7.67 -18.26 2.83
N LEU A 52 -7.22 -18.79 3.96
CA LEU A 52 -5.89 -19.38 4.14
C LEU A 52 -5.72 -20.59 3.20
N ALA A 53 -4.88 -20.46 2.18
CA ALA A 53 -4.32 -21.58 1.45
C ALA A 53 -2.89 -21.84 1.94
N VAL A 54 -2.51 -23.12 1.97
CA VAL A 54 -1.16 -23.60 2.25
C VAL A 54 -0.21 -22.99 1.21
N GLY A 55 0.65 -22.07 1.66
CA GLY A 55 1.43 -21.15 0.83
C GLY A 55 0.83 -19.75 0.89
N SER A 56 1.57 -18.77 1.43
CA SER A 56 1.09 -17.45 1.87
C SER A 56 0.55 -16.55 0.76
N ALA A 57 -0.63 -16.89 0.25
CA ALA A 57 -1.38 -16.05 -0.69
C ALA A 57 -2.11 -14.95 0.08
N VAL A 58 -1.93 -13.70 -0.37
CA VAL A 58 -2.60 -12.50 0.16
C VAL A 58 -3.54 -11.97 -0.94
N THR A 59 -4.84 -12.06 -0.71
CA THR A 59 -5.81 -11.61 -1.72
C THR A 59 -6.00 -10.09 -1.64
N CYS A 60 -5.99 -9.41 -2.80
CA CYS A 60 -6.23 -7.97 -2.87
C CYS A 60 -7.51 -7.64 -3.62
N THR A 61 -8.46 -6.99 -2.95
CA THR A 61 -9.68 -6.52 -3.61
C THR A 61 -9.40 -5.19 -4.31
N TYR A 62 -9.74 -5.09 -5.60
CA TYR A 62 -9.56 -3.90 -6.42
C TYR A 62 -10.94 -3.41 -6.90
N ASN A 63 -11.54 -2.47 -6.19
CA ASN A 63 -12.79 -1.89 -6.67
C ASN A 63 -12.49 -0.87 -7.79
N GLY A 64 -12.80 -1.24 -9.03
CA GLY A 64 -12.42 -0.57 -10.29
C GLY A 64 -12.66 0.95 -10.39
N LYS A 65 -13.45 1.50 -9.47
CA LYS A 65 -13.95 2.87 -9.47
C LYS A 65 -13.11 3.84 -8.64
N GLU A 66 -12.25 3.36 -7.73
CA GLU A 66 -11.43 4.21 -6.86
C GLU A 66 -9.96 3.79 -6.86
N ALA A 67 -9.23 4.15 -7.93
CA ALA A 67 -7.78 3.94 -8.04
C ALA A 67 -6.94 4.88 -7.14
N ARG A 68 -7.52 5.43 -6.07
CA ARG A 68 -6.95 6.53 -5.28
C ARG A 68 -6.91 6.22 -3.80
N LEU A 69 -6.15 5.23 -3.38
CA LEU A 69 -5.36 5.23 -2.14
C LEU A 69 -4.59 3.90 -2.03
N LEU A 70 -3.41 3.94 -1.42
CA LEU A 70 -2.81 2.75 -0.82
C LEU A 70 -3.74 2.32 0.31
N LYS A 71 -4.63 1.36 0.07
CA LYS A 71 -5.32 0.70 1.18
C LYS A 71 -4.37 -0.40 1.66
N PRO A 72 -3.79 -0.30 2.87
CA PRO A 72 -3.15 -1.45 3.48
C PRO A 72 -4.19 -2.57 3.57
N PHE A 73 -3.76 -3.83 3.50
CA PHE A 73 -4.66 -4.91 3.87
C PHE A 73 -5.19 -4.64 5.28
N ASP A 74 -6.49 -4.89 5.48
CA ASP A 74 -7.15 -4.62 6.76
C ASP A 74 -6.48 -5.37 7.91
N GLN A 75 -5.72 -6.43 7.61
CA GLN A 75 -4.89 -7.15 8.57
C GLN A 75 -3.47 -7.44 8.05
N PRO A 76 -2.45 -7.32 8.93
CA PRO A 76 -1.13 -7.87 8.69
C PRO A 76 -1.18 -9.38 8.43
N SER A 77 -0.23 -9.86 7.65
CA SER A 77 -0.02 -11.28 7.37
C SER A 77 1.27 -11.77 8.03
N THR A 78 1.33 -13.06 8.36
CA THR A 78 2.52 -13.69 8.95
C THR A 78 3.06 -14.77 8.03
N LEU A 79 4.38 -14.81 7.84
CA LEU A 79 5.08 -15.83 7.07
C LEU A 79 6.49 -16.06 7.64
N ASP A 80 6.87 -17.31 7.85
CA ASP A 80 8.16 -17.72 8.44
C ASP A 80 8.52 -16.96 9.73
N GLY A 81 7.54 -16.71 10.60
CA GLY A 81 7.74 -15.95 11.84
C GLY A 81 7.79 -14.43 11.70
N TYR A 82 7.72 -13.89 10.47
CA TYR A 82 7.70 -12.45 10.22
C TYR A 82 6.29 -11.96 9.97
N THR A 83 5.90 -10.87 10.64
CA THR A 83 4.64 -10.19 10.36
C THR A 83 4.88 -9.03 9.39
N PHE A 84 4.02 -8.88 8.39
CA PHE A 84 4.15 -7.87 7.35
C PHE A 84 2.79 -7.33 6.88
N ASN A 85 2.81 -6.10 6.40
CA ASN A 85 1.75 -5.48 5.64
C ASN A 85 2.15 -5.40 4.17
N LEU A 86 1.16 -5.60 3.31
CA LEU A 86 1.28 -5.34 1.88
C LEU A 86 0.23 -4.27 1.52
N ALA A 87 0.58 -3.32 0.68
CA ALA A 87 -0.37 -2.32 0.18
C ALA A 87 -0.24 -2.21 -1.33
N CYS A 88 -1.38 -2.07 -2.01
CA CYS A 88 -1.43 -1.99 -3.47
C CYS A 88 -1.63 -0.53 -3.91
N LYS A 89 -0.80 -0.07 -4.85
CA LYS A 89 -0.87 1.28 -5.43
C LYS A 89 -1.17 1.22 -6.91
N PHE A 90 -2.29 1.80 -7.31
CA PHE A 90 -2.62 2.01 -8.71
C PHE A 90 -2.10 3.38 -9.16
N GLU A 91 -1.39 3.42 -10.26
CA GLU A 91 -0.92 4.65 -10.88
C GLU A 91 -1.74 4.90 -12.14
N SER A 92 -2.32 6.10 -12.24
CA SER A 92 -3.22 6.47 -13.32
C SER A 92 -2.67 7.64 -14.12
N LYS A 93 -2.90 7.62 -15.43
CA LYS A 93 -2.53 8.69 -16.38
C LYS A 93 -3.74 8.99 -17.26
N LYS A 94 -4.18 10.26 -17.26
CA LYS A 94 -5.38 10.71 -18.00
C LYS A 94 -6.63 9.88 -17.66
N GLY A 95 -6.84 9.59 -16.37
CA GLY A 95 -8.01 8.84 -15.88
C GLY A 95 -8.00 7.33 -16.19
N LYS A 96 -6.91 6.78 -16.74
CA LYS A 96 -6.75 5.35 -16.99
C LYS A 96 -5.61 4.79 -16.14
N ILE A 97 -5.80 3.61 -15.55
CA ILE A 97 -4.73 2.91 -14.83
C ILE A 97 -3.66 2.48 -15.83
N GLU A 98 -2.43 2.88 -15.56
CA GLU A 98 -1.25 2.59 -16.38
C GLU A 98 -0.41 1.46 -15.78
N SER A 99 -0.27 1.46 -14.46
CA SER A 99 0.52 0.47 -13.73
C SER A 99 0.04 0.26 -12.30
N VAL A 100 0.48 -0.85 -11.72
CA VAL A 100 0.32 -1.18 -10.31
C VAL A 100 1.69 -1.38 -9.65
N ARG A 101 1.81 -1.01 -8.38
CA ARG A 101 2.97 -1.25 -7.50
C ARG A 101 2.50 -1.77 -6.16
N PHE A 102 3.39 -2.44 -5.44
CA PHE A 102 3.13 -2.94 -4.09
C PHE A 102 4.13 -2.32 -3.11
N LEU A 103 3.66 -1.96 -1.93
CA LEU A 103 4.48 -1.54 -0.80
C LEU A 103 4.47 -2.68 0.22
N PHE A 104 5.65 -3.24 0.49
CA PHE A 104 5.86 -4.26 1.50
C PHE A 104 6.47 -3.61 2.75
N THR A 105 5.88 -3.84 3.93
CA THR A 105 6.34 -3.24 5.18
C THR A 105 6.34 -4.30 6.28
N LEU A 106 7.48 -4.53 6.93
CA LEU A 106 7.52 -5.40 8.11
C LEU A 106 6.76 -4.75 9.28
N CYS A 107 6.13 -5.55 10.12
CA CYS A 107 5.33 -5.09 11.25
C CYS A 107 5.71 -5.87 12.50
N ALA A 108 5.52 -5.27 13.67
CA ALA A 108 5.77 -5.97 14.93
C ALA A 108 4.83 -7.17 15.04
N GLY A 109 5.39 -8.35 15.21
CA GLY A 109 4.69 -9.62 15.27
C GLY A 109 4.88 -10.35 16.59
N ASN A 110 3.96 -11.26 16.91
CA ASN A 110 4.05 -12.08 18.12
C ASN A 110 5.23 -13.08 18.08
N GLU A 111 5.74 -13.40 16.88
CA GLU A 111 6.83 -14.36 16.66
C GLU A 111 8.17 -13.68 16.38
N ASP A 112 8.27 -12.35 16.54
CA ASP A 112 9.48 -11.58 16.21
C ASP A 112 10.71 -11.98 17.03
N ASP A 113 10.52 -12.54 18.22
CA ASP A 113 11.61 -13.08 19.07
C ASP A 113 12.19 -14.41 18.56
N LEU A 114 11.43 -15.15 17.75
CA LEU A 114 11.86 -16.40 17.13
C LEU A 114 12.47 -16.15 15.73
N ALA A 115 12.17 -15.00 15.13
CA ALA A 115 12.66 -14.61 13.82
C ALA A 115 14.11 -14.09 13.86
N SER A 116 14.84 -14.29 12.77
CA SER A 116 16.21 -13.76 12.62
C SER A 116 16.17 -12.31 12.14
N TRP A 117 16.98 -11.44 12.77
CA TRP A 117 17.07 -10.02 12.44
C TRP A 117 18.53 -9.57 12.19
N PRO A 118 18.79 -8.64 11.25
CA PRO A 118 17.82 -8.00 10.35
C PRO A 118 17.21 -8.99 9.35
N PHE A 119 16.05 -8.65 8.79
CA PHE A 119 15.39 -9.47 7.78
C PHE A 119 16.31 -9.67 6.57
N ALA A 120 16.66 -10.92 6.29
CA ALA A 120 17.64 -11.30 5.26
C ALA A 120 17.05 -12.20 4.15
N LYS A 121 15.75 -12.49 4.19
CA LYS A 121 15.09 -13.34 3.20
C LYS A 121 14.80 -12.55 1.92
N GLN A 122 14.78 -13.23 0.77
CA GLN A 122 14.34 -12.62 -0.48
C GLN A 122 12.81 -12.61 -0.53
N VAL A 123 12.20 -11.43 -0.72
CA VAL A 123 10.75 -11.30 -0.93
C VAL A 123 10.43 -11.42 -2.41
N SER A 124 9.60 -12.40 -2.76
CA SER A 124 9.05 -12.56 -4.10
C SER A 124 7.53 -12.38 -4.07
N LEU A 125 7.00 -11.64 -5.04
CA LEU A 125 5.57 -11.40 -5.18
C LEU A 125 5.11 -11.84 -6.56
N ARG A 126 3.92 -12.44 -6.64
CA ARG A 126 3.30 -12.86 -7.90
C ARG A 126 1.85 -12.42 -7.94
N ILE A 127 1.43 -11.79 -9.03
CA ILE A 127 0.00 -11.62 -9.31
C ILE A 127 -0.49 -12.92 -9.91
N VAL A 128 -1.40 -13.59 -9.21
CA VAL A 128 -1.82 -14.97 -9.50
C VAL A 128 -3.08 -14.97 -10.36
N ASP A 129 -3.12 -15.84 -11.38
CA ASP A 129 -4.38 -16.14 -12.07
C ASP A 129 -5.14 -17.22 -11.28
N ALA A 130 -6.21 -16.82 -10.58
CA ALA A 130 -6.97 -17.69 -9.70
C ALA A 130 -7.60 -18.93 -10.38
N ALA A 131 -7.70 -19.00 -11.72
CA ALA A 131 -8.15 -20.25 -12.37
C ALA A 131 -7.20 -20.83 -13.40
N GLN A 132 -6.00 -20.28 -13.61
CA GLN A 132 -5.01 -20.92 -14.49
C GLN A 132 -3.62 -20.83 -13.87
N GLN A 133 -3.16 -21.95 -13.32
CA GLN A 133 -1.78 -22.05 -12.82
C GLN A 133 -0.78 -21.78 -13.95
N GLY A 134 0.28 -21.03 -13.65
CA GLY A 134 1.39 -20.77 -14.57
C GLY A 134 1.26 -19.52 -15.44
N LYS A 135 0.17 -18.75 -15.31
CA LYS A 135 0.02 -17.44 -15.98
C LYS A 135 0.38 -16.25 -15.10
N ASP A 136 0.93 -16.51 -13.93
CA ASP A 136 1.29 -15.52 -12.94
C ASP A 136 2.26 -14.47 -13.51
N VAL A 137 2.15 -13.26 -12.97
CA VAL A 137 3.08 -12.17 -13.26
C VAL A 137 3.95 -11.96 -12.03
N GLY A 138 5.23 -12.30 -12.16
CA GLY A 138 6.23 -11.99 -11.14
C GLY A 138 6.38 -10.49 -10.95
N VAL A 139 6.53 -10.09 -9.70
CA VAL A 139 6.70 -8.71 -9.28
C VAL A 139 7.96 -8.63 -8.41
N THR A 140 8.91 -7.84 -8.88
CA THR A 140 10.22 -7.72 -8.25
C THR A 140 10.24 -6.53 -7.29
N PHE A 141 10.86 -6.71 -6.12
CA PHE A 141 11.25 -5.60 -5.25
C PHE A 141 12.69 -5.20 -5.57
N LYS A 142 12.93 -3.90 -5.80
CA LYS A 142 14.29 -3.38 -5.91
C LYS A 142 14.80 -3.12 -4.49
N MET A 143 15.43 -4.12 -3.91
CA MET A 143 16.09 -4.00 -2.61
C MET A 143 17.53 -3.53 -2.81
N ARG A 144 17.90 -2.42 -2.19
CA ARG A 144 19.26 -1.89 -2.14
C ARG A 144 19.72 -1.96 -0.69
N PRO A 145 20.53 -2.96 -0.30
CA PRO A 145 20.86 -3.24 1.09
C PRO A 145 21.32 -2.01 1.89
N GLU A 146 22.09 -1.12 1.28
CA GLU A 146 22.64 0.07 1.92
C GLU A 146 21.58 1.16 2.14
N GLU A 147 20.68 1.34 1.18
CA GLU A 147 19.64 2.39 1.22
C GLU A 147 18.39 1.94 1.98
N ASP A 148 18.08 0.64 1.93
CA ASP A 148 16.88 0.03 2.49
C ASP A 148 17.16 -0.68 3.82
N ALA A 149 18.36 -0.54 4.39
CA ALA A 149 18.77 -1.18 5.65
C ALA A 149 17.75 -0.98 6.80
N GLU A 150 17.15 0.20 6.86
CA GLU A 150 16.14 0.53 7.88
C GLU A 150 14.81 -0.21 7.68
N CYS A 151 14.45 -0.54 6.44
CA CYS A 151 13.23 -1.30 6.13
C CYS A 151 13.29 -2.74 6.65
N PHE A 152 14.51 -3.28 6.83
CA PHE A 152 14.77 -4.66 7.23
C PHE A 152 15.08 -4.84 8.72
N ARG A 153 15.14 -3.76 9.50
CA ARG A 153 15.31 -3.85 10.95
C ARG A 153 14.07 -4.46 11.61
N ARG A 154 14.26 -5.02 12.80
CA ARG A 154 13.17 -5.50 13.65
C ARG A 154 12.19 -4.34 13.90
N PRO A 155 10.91 -4.47 13.51
CA PRO A 155 9.90 -3.47 13.79
C PRO A 155 9.73 -3.28 15.29
N VAL A 156 9.52 -2.03 15.69
CA VAL A 156 9.16 -1.70 17.06
C VAL A 156 7.66 -1.45 17.09
N ALA A 157 6.96 -2.04 18.06
CA ALA A 157 5.52 -1.84 18.22
C ALA A 157 5.19 -0.35 18.31
N HIS A 158 4.17 0.08 17.56
CA HIS A 158 3.70 1.47 17.47
C HIS A 158 4.67 2.48 16.84
N ALA A 159 5.85 2.06 16.35
CA ALA A 159 6.75 2.92 15.61
C ALA A 159 6.43 2.88 14.10
N PRO A 160 6.55 4.00 13.37
CA PRO A 160 6.47 3.99 11.92
C PRO A 160 7.60 3.14 11.31
N GLN A 161 7.24 2.15 10.49
CA GLN A 161 8.20 1.32 9.77
C GLN A 161 8.29 1.75 8.31
N LYS A 162 9.52 1.84 7.77
CA LYS A 162 9.73 2.06 6.34
C LYS A 162 9.41 0.79 5.55
N GLY A 163 8.78 0.97 4.39
CA GLY A 163 8.45 -0.12 3.48
C GLY A 163 9.22 -0.04 2.17
N ILE A 164 9.21 -1.13 1.42
CA ILE A 164 9.92 -1.31 0.16
C ILE A 164 8.89 -1.33 -0.96
N LEU A 165 9.11 -0.50 -1.98
CA LEU A 165 8.24 -0.44 -3.16
C LEU A 165 8.71 -1.43 -4.23
N SER A 166 7.76 -2.20 -4.77
CA SER A 166 7.99 -3.03 -5.93
C SER A 166 8.27 -2.21 -7.18
N GLU A 167 8.79 -2.87 -8.21
CA GLU A 167 8.76 -2.36 -9.58
C GLU A 167 7.32 -2.15 -10.07
N LYS A 168 7.18 -1.33 -11.12
CA LYS A 168 5.89 -1.10 -11.77
C LYS A 168 5.51 -2.29 -12.64
N VAL A 169 4.32 -2.83 -12.43
CA VAL A 169 3.72 -3.82 -13.32
C VAL A 169 2.75 -3.10 -14.24
N SER A 170 2.90 -3.29 -15.56
CA SER A 170 2.02 -2.64 -16.53
C SER A 170 0.59 -3.17 -16.41
N TRP A 171 -0.39 -2.26 -16.33
CA TRP A 171 -1.80 -2.63 -16.31
C TRP A 171 -2.24 -3.34 -17.59
N LYS A 172 -1.59 -3.03 -18.73
CA LYS A 172 -1.81 -3.75 -19.99
C LYS A 172 -1.47 -5.25 -19.86
N GLN A 173 -0.42 -5.58 -19.12
CA GLN A 173 -0.02 -6.96 -18.88
C GLN A 173 -1.01 -7.69 -17.96
N VAL A 174 -1.44 -7.01 -16.90
CA VAL A 174 -2.48 -7.52 -15.97
C VAL A 174 -3.77 -7.84 -16.74
N ASN A 175 -4.25 -6.91 -17.56
CA ASN A 175 -5.47 -7.09 -18.37
C ASN A 175 -5.31 -8.16 -19.45
N LYS A 176 -4.19 -8.17 -20.17
CA LYS A 176 -3.92 -9.16 -21.24
C LYS A 176 -3.99 -10.59 -20.70
N ARG A 177 -3.59 -10.80 -19.45
CA ARG A 177 -3.58 -12.10 -18.79
C ARG A 177 -4.84 -12.40 -17.97
N LYS A 178 -5.83 -11.48 -17.94
CA LYS A 178 -7.09 -11.63 -17.18
C LYS A 178 -6.85 -11.96 -15.69
N LEU A 179 -5.88 -11.28 -15.08
CA LEU A 179 -5.50 -11.50 -13.67
C LEU A 179 -6.45 -10.84 -12.67
N VAL A 180 -7.33 -9.96 -13.14
CA VAL A 180 -8.41 -9.39 -12.33
C VAL A 180 -9.69 -10.15 -12.64
N ARG A 181 -10.34 -10.68 -11.59
CA ARG A 181 -11.61 -11.41 -11.70
C ARG A 181 -12.55 -10.89 -10.63
N ASP A 182 -13.79 -10.59 -11.02
CA ASP A 182 -14.81 -10.06 -10.10
C ASP A 182 -14.29 -8.87 -9.28
N ASP A 183 -13.52 -7.98 -9.92
CA ASP A 183 -12.87 -6.83 -9.28
C ASP A 183 -11.89 -7.21 -8.16
N VAL A 184 -11.30 -8.41 -8.23
CA VAL A 184 -10.27 -8.91 -7.31
C VAL A 184 -8.97 -9.20 -8.04
N LEU A 185 -7.86 -8.72 -7.49
CA LEU A 185 -6.50 -8.98 -7.91
C LEU A 185 -5.80 -9.85 -6.85
N THR A 186 -5.61 -11.14 -7.10
CA THR A 186 -4.97 -12.02 -6.12
C THR A 186 -3.45 -11.94 -6.22
N VAL A 187 -2.79 -11.88 -5.06
CA VAL A 187 -1.33 -11.77 -4.97
C VAL A 187 -0.78 -12.88 -4.08
N ALA A 188 0.28 -13.55 -4.50
CA ALA A 188 1.03 -14.47 -3.65
C ALA A 188 2.33 -13.82 -3.18
N VAL A 189 2.63 -13.95 -1.90
CA VAL A 189 3.90 -13.51 -1.30
C VAL A 189 4.66 -14.74 -0.84
N GLN A 190 5.97 -14.75 -1.09
CA GLN A 190 6.84 -15.84 -0.67
C GLN A 190 8.18 -15.26 -0.22
N PHE A 191 8.69 -15.81 0.89
CA PHE A 191 10.06 -15.59 1.34
C PHE A 191 10.94 -16.78 0.93
N GLN A 192 12.16 -16.49 0.47
CA GLN A 192 13.18 -17.48 0.12
C GLN A 192 14.45 -17.24 0.94
#